data_AF-A0A352RWS9-F1
#
_entry.id   AF-A0A352RWS9-F1
#
_cell.length_a   1.000
_cell.length_b   1.000
_cell.length_c   1.000
_cell.angle_alpha   90.00
_cell.angle_beta   90.00
_cell.angle_gamma   90.00
#
_symmetry.space_group_name_H-M   'P 1'
#
loop_
_entity.id
_entity.type
_entity.pdbx_description
1 polymer ?
#
loop_
_entity_poly.entity_id
_entity_poly.type
_entity_poly.pdbx_seq_one_letter_code
_entity_poly.pdbx_strand_id
1 'polypeptide(L)'
;LFRTPSLRNVALRHAFFHNGVFHSLDEVLHFYAERDVKPQKWYPRGKDGKVWKFDDLPEPYQANVNMEAPFGGKPGDKPLMTEGEMRDVIAFLNTLTDGYKVPAAASVR
;
A
#
# COMPACT_ATOMS: atom_id res chain seq x y z
N LEU A 1 -6.00 4.74 16.02
CA LEU A 1 -6.65 4.48 14.71
C LEU A 1 -6.66 5.77 13.92
N PHE A 2 -6.47 5.69 12.60
CA PHE A 2 -6.55 6.85 11.70
C PHE A 2 -7.84 6.80 10.89
N ARG A 3 -8.36 7.97 10.51
CA ARG A 3 -9.50 8.05 9.59
C ARG A 3 -9.07 7.60 8.19
N THR A 4 -9.88 6.77 7.54
CA THR A 4 -9.68 6.40 6.14
C THR A 4 -9.77 7.66 5.25
N PRO A 5 -8.72 8.01 4.49
CA PRO A 5 -8.74 9.17 3.61
C PRO A 5 -9.61 8.91 2.36
N SER A 6 -10.13 9.97 1.75
CA SER A 6 -10.68 9.87 0.39
C SER A 6 -9.56 9.58 -0.62
N LEU A 7 -9.88 8.85 -1.68
CA LEU A 7 -8.97 8.56 -2.79
C LEU A 7 -9.18 9.49 -4.00
N ARG A 8 -10.10 10.47 -3.92
CA ARG A 8 -10.23 11.50 -4.95
C ARG A 8 -8.96 12.35 -4.99
N ASN A 9 -8.44 12.63 -6.19
CA ASN A 9 -7.15 13.31 -6.41
C ASN A 9 -5.92 12.61 -5.79
N VAL A 10 -6.01 11.32 -5.45
CA VAL A 10 -4.89 10.61 -4.82
C VAL A 10 -3.65 10.55 -5.72
N ALA A 11 -3.84 10.51 -7.05
CA ALA A 11 -2.76 10.45 -8.02
C ALA A 11 -1.94 11.76 -8.12
N LEU A 12 -2.45 12.87 -7.59
CA LEU A 12 -1.74 14.16 -7.55
C LEU A 12 -0.82 14.31 -6.33
N ARG A 13 -0.84 13.36 -5.40
CA ARG A 13 -0.06 13.43 -4.16
C ARG A 13 1.38 12.97 -4.39
N HIS A 14 2.30 13.58 -3.65
CA HIS A 14 3.72 13.18 -3.61
C HIS A 14 4.12 12.46 -2.32
N ALA A 15 3.23 12.40 -1.33
CA ALA A 15 3.44 11.70 -0.07
C ALA A 15 2.12 11.04 0.40
N PHE A 16 2.23 9.79 0.85
CA PHE A 16 1.11 8.89 1.17
C PHE A 16 1.19 8.39 2.62
N PHE A 17 0.07 7.85 3.11
CA PHE A 17 -0.19 7.59 4.54
C PHE A 17 -0.18 8.86 5.42
N HIS A 18 -0.50 8.69 6.70
CA HIS A 18 -0.62 9.79 7.65
C HIS A 18 0.74 10.41 8.04
N ASN A 19 1.82 9.63 7.90
CA ASN A 19 3.19 10.03 8.23
C ASN A 19 4.03 10.35 6.97
N GLY A 20 3.47 10.22 5.76
CA GLY A 20 4.17 10.56 4.52
C GLY A 20 5.26 9.55 4.11
N VAL A 21 5.29 8.34 4.68
CA VAL A 21 6.40 7.40 4.52
C VAL A 21 6.64 6.94 3.07
N PHE A 22 5.59 6.88 2.24
CA PHE A 22 5.70 6.51 0.83
C PHE A 22 5.47 7.70 -0.09
N HIS A 23 6.06 7.62 -1.28
CA HIS A 23 6.11 8.71 -2.24
C HIS A 23 5.52 8.34 -3.60
N SER A 24 4.98 7.13 -3.74
CA SER A 24 4.27 6.68 -4.94
C SER A 24 3.07 5.77 -4.60
N LEU A 25 2.08 5.73 -5.50
CA LEU A 25 0.97 4.77 -5.40
C LEU A 25 1.45 3.31 -5.55
N ASP A 26 2.56 3.11 -6.24
CA ASP A 26 3.22 1.81 -6.39
C ASP A 26 3.70 1.25 -5.04
N GLU A 27 4.47 2.05 -4.29
CA GLU A 27 4.90 1.70 -2.93
C GLU A 27 3.72 1.43 -2.00
N VAL A 28 2.64 2.23 -2.12
CA VAL A 28 1.42 2.03 -1.34
C VAL A 28 0.80 0.67 -1.63
N LEU A 29 0.59 0.31 -2.90
CA LEU A 29 -0.04 -0.97 -3.24
C LEU A 29 0.86 -2.16 -2.90
N HIS A 30 2.17 -2.04 -3.12
CA HIS A 30 3.12 -3.05 -2.67
C HIS A 30 3.05 -3.23 -1.15
N PHE A 31 2.92 -2.16 -0.37
CA PHE A 31 2.74 -2.29 1.08
C PHE A 31 1.47 -3.09 1.40
N TYR A 32 0.32 -2.76 0.79
CA TYR A 32 -0.92 -3.52 1.00
C TYR A 32 -0.78 -5.00 0.62
N ALA A 33 -0.10 -5.31 -0.48
CA ALA A 33 0.06 -6.68 -0.98
C ALA A 33 1.11 -7.49 -0.19
N GLU A 34 2.12 -6.83 0.38
CA GLU A 34 3.33 -7.49 0.88
C GLU A 34 3.60 -7.31 2.37
N ARG A 35 2.90 -6.41 3.09
CA ARG A 35 3.18 -6.05 4.49
C ARG A 35 3.43 -7.27 5.39
N ASP A 36 2.56 -8.27 5.29
CA ASP A 36 2.60 -9.44 6.19
C ASP A 36 3.39 -10.62 5.61
N VAL A 37 3.49 -10.74 4.28
CA VAL A 37 4.18 -11.84 3.60
C VAL A 37 5.66 -11.56 3.33
N LYS A 38 6.07 -10.29 3.28
CA LYS A 38 7.46 -9.82 3.17
C LYS A 38 7.75 -8.68 4.17
N PRO A 39 7.50 -8.86 5.48
CA PRO A 39 7.58 -7.78 6.46
C PRO A 39 8.97 -7.14 6.56
N GLN A 40 10.04 -7.89 6.26
CA GLN A 40 11.42 -7.38 6.24
C GLN A 40 11.69 -6.31 5.18
N LYS A 41 10.82 -6.16 4.18
CA LYS A 41 10.89 -5.06 3.19
C LYS A 41 10.39 -3.74 3.78
N TRP A 42 9.50 -3.80 4.76
CA TRP A 42 8.72 -2.66 5.24
C TRP A 42 9.10 -2.22 6.65
N TYR A 43 9.62 -3.15 7.44
CA TYR A 43 9.92 -2.94 8.85
C TYR A 43 11.39 -3.20 9.14
N PRO A 44 12.02 -2.41 10.01
CA PRO A 44 13.40 -2.63 10.42
C PRO A 44 13.54 -3.92 11.23
N ARG A 45 14.79 -4.33 11.45
CA ARG A 45 15.11 -5.38 12.42
C ARG A 45 15.37 -4.78 13.79
N GLY A 46 14.85 -5.42 14.83
CA GLY A 46 15.14 -5.09 16.22
C GLY A 46 16.54 -5.52 16.65
N LYS A 47 16.89 -5.20 17.91
CA LYS A 47 18.19 -5.55 18.51
C LYS A 47 18.43 -7.07 18.58
N ASP A 48 17.38 -7.86 18.60
CA ASP A 48 17.41 -9.33 18.59
C ASP A 48 17.51 -9.93 17.17
N GLY A 49 17.63 -9.09 16.15
CA GLY A 49 17.73 -9.49 14.74
C GLY A 49 16.40 -9.90 14.10
N LYS A 50 15.29 -9.89 14.84
CA LYS A 50 13.96 -10.19 14.32
C LYS A 50 13.34 -8.97 13.66
N VAL A 51 12.44 -9.18 12.72
CA VAL A 51 11.68 -8.08 12.09
C VAL A 51 10.76 -7.46 13.14
N TRP A 52 10.91 -6.15 13.37
CA TRP A 52 10.09 -5.40 14.31
C TRP A 52 8.83 -4.89 13.58
N LYS A 53 7.84 -5.78 13.42
CA LYS A 53 6.57 -5.42 12.77
C LYS A 53 5.84 -4.35 13.57
N PHE A 54 5.18 -3.44 12.84
CA PHE A 54 4.39 -2.34 13.40
C PHE A 54 5.24 -1.45 14.33
N ASP A 55 6.45 -1.12 13.88
CA ASP A 55 7.46 -0.31 14.59
C ASP A 55 7.00 1.11 14.95
N ASP A 56 6.01 1.63 14.22
CA ASP A 56 5.38 2.93 14.47
C ASP A 56 4.18 2.84 15.45
N LEU A 57 4.03 1.72 16.18
CA LEU A 57 2.93 1.51 17.13
C LEU A 57 3.41 0.78 18.40
N PRO A 58 3.15 1.36 19.61
CA PRO A 58 3.48 0.70 20.87
C PRO A 58 2.84 -0.69 21.00
N GLU A 59 3.57 -1.63 21.59
CA GLU A 59 3.20 -3.05 21.71
C GLU A 59 1.76 -3.31 22.21
N PRO A 60 1.24 -2.62 23.25
CA PRO A 60 -0.13 -2.85 23.73
C PRO A 60 -1.22 -2.59 22.69
N TYR A 61 -0.93 -1.81 21.65
CA TYR A 61 -1.90 -1.43 20.63
C TYR A 61 -1.74 -2.23 19.33
N GLN A 62 -0.71 -3.06 19.19
CA GLN A 62 -0.48 -3.82 17.96
C GLN A 62 -1.60 -4.82 17.65
N ALA A 63 -2.32 -5.30 18.67
CA ALA A 63 -3.50 -6.14 18.50
C ALA A 63 -4.65 -5.42 17.76
N ASN A 64 -4.64 -4.08 17.67
CA ASN A 64 -5.65 -3.30 16.96
C ASN A 64 -5.37 -3.18 15.44
N VAL A 65 -4.27 -3.73 14.94
CA VAL A 65 -3.94 -3.69 13.52
C VAL A 65 -4.88 -4.61 12.75
N ASN A 66 -5.45 -4.10 11.65
CA ASN A 66 -6.32 -4.89 10.78
C ASN A 66 -5.54 -6.04 10.10
N MET A 67 -6.14 -7.24 10.16
CA MET A 67 -5.62 -8.48 9.58
C MET A 67 -6.56 -9.09 8.53
N GLU A 68 -7.66 -8.42 8.19
CA GLU A 68 -8.52 -8.80 7.08
C GLU A 68 -7.83 -8.57 5.72
N ALA A 69 -8.25 -9.30 4.68
CA ALA A 69 -7.67 -9.18 3.35
C ALA A 69 -7.61 -7.71 2.87
N PRO A 70 -6.50 -7.27 2.24
CA PRO A 70 -5.37 -8.07 1.74
C PRO A 70 -4.28 -8.36 2.79
N PHE A 71 -4.55 -8.14 4.07
CA PHE A 71 -3.63 -8.46 5.16
C PHE A 71 -3.84 -9.86 5.71
N GLY A 72 -2.98 -10.26 6.66
CA GLY A 72 -3.15 -11.51 7.41
C GLY A 72 -2.42 -12.75 6.86
N GLY A 73 -1.67 -12.61 5.76
CA GLY A 73 -0.80 -13.67 5.24
C GLY A 73 0.41 -13.96 6.16
N LYS A 74 1.09 -15.09 5.92
CA LYS A 74 2.30 -15.47 6.67
C LYS A 74 3.57 -15.07 5.91
N PRO A 75 4.68 -14.77 6.60
CA PRO A 75 5.96 -14.52 5.95
C PRO A 75 6.36 -15.66 5.00
N GLY A 76 6.66 -15.32 3.74
CA GLY A 76 6.99 -16.29 2.69
C GLY A 76 5.82 -16.69 1.77
N ASP A 77 4.58 -16.36 2.14
CA ASP A 77 3.43 -16.59 1.25
C ASP A 77 3.51 -15.72 -0.01
N LYS A 78 2.74 -16.09 -1.04
CA LYS A 78 2.59 -15.26 -2.25
C LYS A 78 1.79 -14.00 -1.90
N PRO A 79 2.18 -12.82 -2.41
CA PRO A 79 1.37 -11.61 -2.31
C PRO A 79 -0.04 -11.84 -2.89
N LEU A 80 -1.05 -11.24 -2.27
CA LEU A 80 -2.46 -11.38 -2.69
C LEU A 80 -2.81 -10.60 -3.96
N MET A 81 -1.91 -9.72 -4.40
CA MET A 81 -2.08 -8.90 -5.60
C MET A 81 -0.87 -9.07 -6.50
N THR A 82 -1.10 -9.29 -7.78
CA THR A 82 -0.06 -9.38 -8.81
C THR A 82 0.37 -7.98 -9.29
N GLU A 83 1.53 -7.89 -9.93
CA GLU A 83 1.99 -6.65 -10.58
C GLU A 83 1.01 -6.12 -11.63
N GLY A 84 0.29 -7.02 -12.32
CA GLY A 84 -0.75 -6.64 -13.27
C GLY A 84 -1.93 -5.96 -12.58
N GLU A 85 -2.46 -6.59 -11.55
CA GLU A 85 -3.58 -6.05 -10.77
C GLU A 85 -3.21 -4.74 -10.09
N MET A 86 -1.99 -4.60 -9.56
CA MET A 86 -1.53 -3.33 -8.98
C MET A 86 -1.50 -2.21 -10.02
N ARG A 87 -0.98 -2.48 -11.25
CA ARG A 87 -1.03 -1.51 -12.35
C ARG A 87 -2.46 -1.13 -12.73
N ASP A 88 -3.38 -2.10 -12.75
CA ASP A 88 -4.78 -1.86 -13.08
C ASP A 88 -5.48 -1.02 -12.00
N VAL A 89 -5.19 -1.27 -10.71
CA VAL A 89 -5.68 -0.44 -9.60
C VAL A 89 -5.11 0.97 -9.69
N ILE A 90 -3.81 1.14 -9.97
CA ILE A 90 -3.21 2.46 -10.18
C ILE A 90 -3.88 3.17 -11.36
N ALA A 91 -4.11 2.48 -12.48
CA ALA A 91 -4.81 3.05 -13.63
C ALA A 91 -6.22 3.52 -13.23
N PHE A 92 -6.96 2.73 -12.45
CA PHE A 92 -8.25 3.13 -11.89
C PHE A 92 -8.13 4.36 -10.97
N LEU A 93 -7.17 4.38 -10.03
CA LEU A 93 -6.98 5.51 -9.11
C LEU A 93 -6.64 6.82 -9.85
N ASN A 94 -5.95 6.75 -10.99
CA ASN A 94 -5.71 7.92 -11.85
C ASN A 94 -7.02 8.52 -12.39
N THR A 95 -8.05 7.70 -12.65
CA THR A 95 -9.36 8.18 -13.10
C THR A 95 -10.10 8.99 -12.04
N LEU A 96 -9.71 8.87 -10.76
CA LEU A 96 -10.29 9.63 -9.65
C LEU A 96 -9.70 11.04 -9.50
N THR A 97 -8.89 11.47 -10.46
CA THR A 97 -8.31 12.81 -10.51
C THR A 97 -9.30 13.78 -11.15
N ASP A 98 -9.46 14.95 -10.54
CA ASP A 98 -10.36 15.96 -11.04
C ASP A 98 -9.97 16.46 -12.42
N GLY A 99 -10.96 16.56 -13.30
CA GLY A 99 -10.73 16.91 -14.69
C GLY A 99 -10.03 15.81 -15.49
N TYR A 100 -10.02 14.55 -14.99
CA TYR A 100 -9.50 13.41 -15.74
C TYR A 100 -10.09 13.39 -17.16
N LYS A 101 -9.18 13.39 -18.14
CA LYS A 101 -9.52 13.24 -19.55
C LYS A 101 -9.08 11.85 -19.97
N VAL A 102 -10.00 11.10 -20.57
CA VAL A 102 -9.65 9.83 -21.20
C VAL A 102 -8.58 10.13 -22.25
N PRO A 103 -7.39 9.51 -22.17
CA PRO A 103 -6.39 9.65 -23.22
C PRO A 103 -7.05 9.27 -24.54
N ALA A 104 -6.83 10.07 -25.60
CA ALA A 104 -7.32 9.71 -26.92
C ALA A 104 -6.83 8.28 -27.20
N ALA A 105 -7.76 7.34 -27.45
CA ALA A 105 -7.42 5.95 -27.62
C ALA A 105 -6.25 5.85 -28.61
N ALA A 106 -5.14 5.25 -28.18
CA ALA A 106 -4.07 4.93 -29.10
C ALA A 106 -4.73 4.12 -30.21
N SER A 107 -4.75 4.68 -31.43
CA SER A 107 -5.42 4.08 -32.57
C SER A 107 -4.88 2.65 -32.69
N VAL A 108 -5.68 1.68 -32.28
CA VAL A 108 -5.37 0.27 -32.47
C VAL A 108 -5.36 0.07 -33.99
N ARG A 109 -4.16 -0.03 -34.54
CA ARG A 109 -3.90 -0.53 -35.89
C ARG A 109 -3.49 -1.98 -35.77
#